data_AF-A0A1H9EYG0-F1
#
_entry.id   AF-A0A1H9EYG0-F1
#
_cell.length_a   1.000
_cell.length_b   1.000
_cell.length_c   1.000
_cell.angle_alpha   90.00
_cell.angle_beta   90.00
_cell.angle_gamma   90.00
#
_symmetry.space_group_name_H-M   'P 1'
#
loop_
_entity.id
_entity.type
_entity.pdbx_description
1 polymer ?
#
loop_
_entity_poly.entity_id
_entity_poly.type
_entity_poly.pdbx_seq_one_letter_code
_entity_poly.pdbx_strand_id
1 'polypeptide(L)'
;MTAVQSSAPLPNPRWESFAQHWAKGLTLADSYLKSTPPGKTVPTSKEGAKISGHKLSKKPAIMARVEHLRRTERERQNRIADQLADDAASYSRADVLKLFGEVSDTLHAAYVIGQNSAISPLRLEQLRRVWSDHTGRLAKYEEEHDIAPDAPDGLAERLNMVAGKVCTCQK
;
A
#
# COMPACT_ATOMS: atom_id res chain seq x y z
N MET A 1 -11.26 -30.09 -34.12
CA MET A 1 -11.60 -28.96 -33.25
C MET A 1 -10.30 -28.31 -32.80
N THR A 2 -9.99 -27.10 -33.30
CA THR A 2 -8.76 -26.37 -32.93
C THR A 2 -8.82 -25.95 -31.47
N ALA A 3 -7.80 -26.31 -30.69
CA ALA A 3 -7.68 -25.91 -29.29
C ALA A 3 -7.74 -24.38 -29.19
N VAL A 4 -8.67 -23.87 -28.38
CA VAL A 4 -8.81 -22.45 -28.09
C VAL A 4 -7.55 -22.02 -27.32
N GLN A 5 -6.65 -21.29 -27.97
CA GLN A 5 -5.50 -20.68 -27.30
C GLN A 5 -6.00 -19.56 -26.37
N SER A 6 -6.06 -19.84 -25.06
CA SER A 6 -6.60 -18.92 -24.05
C SER A 6 -5.59 -17.91 -23.50
N SER A 7 -4.29 -18.16 -23.73
CA SER A 7 -3.18 -17.31 -23.27
C SER A 7 -2.97 -16.07 -24.13
N ALA A 8 -3.26 -16.15 -25.43
CA ALA A 8 -3.17 -15.01 -26.34
C ALA A 8 -4.40 -14.08 -26.20
N PRO A 9 -4.27 -12.77 -26.47
CA PRO A 9 -5.40 -11.88 -26.60
C PRO A 9 -6.40 -12.35 -27.65
N LEU A 10 -7.69 -12.15 -27.40
CA LEU A 10 -8.72 -12.48 -28.38
C LEU A 10 -8.60 -11.58 -29.62
N PRO A 11 -8.87 -12.11 -30.84
CA PRO A 11 -8.72 -11.36 -32.09
C PRO A 11 -9.71 -10.19 -32.21
N ASN A 12 -10.83 -10.25 -31.47
CA ASN A 12 -11.79 -9.16 -31.41
C ASN A 12 -11.49 -8.28 -30.18
N PRO A 13 -11.06 -7.01 -30.35
CA PRO A 13 -10.70 -6.13 -29.24
C PRO A 13 -11.83 -5.89 -28.25
N ARG A 14 -13.09 -5.90 -28.72
CA ARG A 14 -14.26 -5.78 -27.85
C ARG A 14 -14.43 -7.01 -26.98
N TRP A 15 -14.19 -8.21 -27.52
CA TRP A 15 -14.29 -9.45 -26.75
C TRP A 15 -13.16 -9.55 -25.73
N GLU A 16 -11.95 -9.14 -26.11
CA GLU A 16 -10.82 -9.04 -25.17
C GLU A 16 -11.13 -8.05 -24.05
N SER A 17 -11.60 -6.84 -24.37
CA SER A 17 -12.00 -5.84 -23.37
C SER A 17 -13.12 -6.36 -22.47
N PHE A 18 -14.14 -7.02 -23.01
CA PHE A 18 -15.19 -7.67 -22.21
C PHE A 18 -14.61 -8.72 -21.26
N ALA A 19 -13.74 -9.60 -21.75
CA ALA A 19 -13.10 -10.65 -20.95
C ALA A 19 -12.25 -10.06 -19.81
N GLN A 20 -11.50 -8.99 -20.06
CA GLN A 20 -10.71 -8.29 -19.05
C GLN A 20 -11.57 -7.68 -17.94
N HIS A 21 -12.65 -6.99 -18.30
CA HIS A 21 -13.57 -6.41 -17.32
C HIS A 21 -14.27 -7.49 -16.49
N TRP A 22 -14.71 -8.57 -17.12
CA TRP A 22 -15.41 -9.65 -16.42
C TRP A 22 -14.48 -10.49 -15.54
N ALA A 23 -13.22 -10.66 -15.96
CA ALA A 23 -12.17 -11.28 -15.13
C ALA A 23 -11.89 -10.47 -13.85
N LYS A 24 -11.98 -9.13 -13.92
CA LYS A 24 -11.88 -8.21 -12.77
C LYS A 24 -13.11 -8.23 -11.84
N GLY A 25 -14.12 -9.07 -12.12
CA GLY A 25 -15.28 -9.24 -11.25
C GLY A 25 -16.48 -8.33 -11.53
N LEU A 26 -16.46 -7.56 -12.62
CA LEU A 26 -17.62 -6.74 -13.01
C LEU A 26 -18.80 -7.62 -13.41
N THR A 27 -20.03 -7.09 -13.30
CA THR A 27 -21.22 -7.80 -13.79
C THR A 27 -21.18 -7.96 -15.31
N LEU A 28 -21.96 -8.90 -15.86
CA LEU A 28 -22.05 -9.11 -17.32
C LEU A 28 -22.51 -7.84 -18.05
N ALA A 29 -23.45 -7.10 -17.45
CA ALA A 29 -23.96 -5.84 -18.01
C ALA A 29 -22.85 -4.78 -18.02
N ASP A 30 -22.15 -4.58 -16.90
CA ASP A 30 -21.12 -3.54 -16.79
C ASP A 30 -19.90 -3.86 -17.67
N SER A 31 -19.52 -5.14 -17.73
CA SER A 31 -18.44 -5.60 -18.62
C SER A 31 -18.80 -5.35 -20.09
N TYR A 32 -20.06 -5.58 -20.47
CA TYR A 32 -20.54 -5.32 -21.82
C TYR A 32 -20.54 -3.82 -22.15
N LEU A 33 -21.07 -2.99 -21.25
CA LEU A 33 -21.10 -1.53 -21.40
C LEU A 33 -19.68 -0.97 -21.56
N LYS A 34 -18.76 -1.32 -20.65
CA LYS A 34 -17.36 -0.84 -20.68
C LYS A 34 -16.55 -1.37 -21.86
N SER A 35 -16.89 -2.55 -22.39
CA SER A 35 -16.24 -3.08 -23.59
C SER A 35 -16.66 -2.38 -24.88
N THR A 36 -17.74 -1.61 -24.85
CA THR A 36 -18.31 -0.99 -26.05
C THR A 36 -17.58 0.34 -26.33
N PRO A 37 -17.00 0.52 -27.54
CA PRO A 37 -16.31 1.75 -27.88
C PRO A 37 -17.26 2.97 -27.85
N PRO A 38 -16.74 4.18 -27.56
CA PRO A 38 -17.53 5.40 -27.65
C PRO A 38 -18.12 5.58 -29.05
N GLY A 39 -19.35 6.07 -29.14
CA GLY A 39 -20.06 6.30 -30.40
C GLY A 39 -20.72 5.06 -31.01
N LYS A 40 -20.61 3.87 -30.40
CA LYS A 40 -21.37 2.68 -30.82
C LYS A 40 -22.69 2.58 -30.06
N THR A 41 -23.73 2.08 -30.74
CA THR A 41 -25.05 1.85 -30.14
C THR A 41 -24.93 0.85 -29.00
N VAL A 42 -25.26 1.30 -27.78
CA VAL A 42 -25.34 0.48 -26.58
C VAL A 42 -26.82 0.32 -26.23
N PRO A 43 -27.26 -0.82 -25.66
CA PRO A 43 -28.62 -0.96 -25.19
C PRO A 43 -28.94 0.17 -24.20
N THR A 44 -30.08 0.84 -24.41
CA THR A 44 -30.56 1.93 -23.56
C THR A 44 -30.89 1.47 -22.15
N SER A 45 -31.13 0.16 -21.96
CA SER A 45 -31.46 -0.44 -20.67
C SER A 45 -30.35 -1.38 -20.17
N LYS A 46 -30.18 -1.41 -18.84
CA LYS A 46 -29.27 -2.32 -18.15
C LYS A 46 -29.58 -3.80 -18.42
N GLU A 47 -30.86 -4.14 -18.60
CA GLU A 47 -31.28 -5.50 -18.92
C GLU A 47 -30.86 -5.92 -20.34
N GLY A 48 -30.92 -5.00 -21.32
CA GLY A 48 -30.41 -5.25 -22.66
C GLY A 48 -28.89 -5.49 -22.70
N ALA A 49 -28.15 -4.76 -21.87
CA ALA A 49 -26.72 -4.96 -21.69
C ALA A 49 -26.40 -6.32 -21.03
N LYS A 50 -27.20 -6.73 -20.02
CA LYS A 50 -27.07 -8.04 -19.37
C LYS A 50 -27.30 -9.19 -20.35
N ILE A 51 -28.35 -9.15 -21.17
CA ILE A 51 -28.63 -10.16 -22.19
C ILE A 51 -27.48 -10.25 -23.20
N SER A 52 -26.96 -9.09 -23.63
CA SER A 52 -25.85 -9.04 -24.59
C SER A 52 -24.54 -9.58 -23.98
N GLY A 53 -24.25 -9.22 -22.73
CA GLY A 53 -23.14 -9.79 -21.96
C GLY A 53 -23.28 -11.31 -21.78
N HIS A 54 -24.48 -11.81 -21.53
CA HIS A 54 -24.76 -13.25 -21.42
C HIS A 54 -24.53 -14.00 -22.74
N LYS A 55 -24.82 -13.38 -23.88
CA LYS A 55 -24.49 -13.97 -25.19
C LYS A 55 -22.97 -14.07 -25.40
N LEU A 56 -22.20 -13.09 -24.91
CA LEU A 56 -20.74 -13.13 -24.97
C LEU A 56 -20.15 -14.16 -24.00
N SER A 57 -20.67 -14.27 -22.78
CA SER A 57 -20.20 -15.26 -21.80
C SER A 57 -20.40 -16.70 -22.25
N LYS A 58 -21.32 -16.98 -23.18
CA LYS A 58 -21.48 -18.32 -23.75
C LYS A 58 -20.44 -18.69 -24.81
N LYS A 59 -19.60 -17.76 -25.27
CA LYS A 59 -18.57 -18.05 -26.28
C LYS A 59 -17.39 -18.78 -25.63
N PRO A 60 -17.03 -19.99 -26.08
CA PRO A 60 -15.94 -20.78 -25.47
C PRO A 60 -14.60 -20.03 -25.41
N ALA A 61 -14.28 -19.26 -26.46
CA ALA A 61 -13.07 -18.45 -26.51
C ALA A 61 -13.01 -17.36 -25.43
N ILE A 62 -14.14 -16.70 -25.17
CA ILE A 62 -14.24 -15.65 -24.13
C ILE A 62 -14.14 -16.27 -22.75
N MET A 63 -14.85 -17.38 -22.50
CA MET A 63 -14.77 -18.10 -21.22
C MET A 63 -13.36 -18.58 -20.91
N ALA A 64 -12.70 -19.23 -21.89
CA ALA A 64 -11.34 -19.72 -21.72
C ALA A 64 -10.37 -18.57 -21.41
N ARG A 65 -10.57 -17.41 -22.06
CA ARG A 65 -9.79 -16.20 -21.80
C ARG A 65 -10.03 -15.64 -20.39
N VAL A 66 -11.28 -15.54 -19.96
CA VAL A 66 -11.64 -15.05 -18.61
C VAL A 66 -11.03 -15.94 -17.54
N GLU A 67 -11.12 -17.26 -17.70
CA GLU A 67 -10.53 -18.20 -16.73
C GLU A 67 -9.01 -18.07 -16.67
N HIS A 68 -8.36 -17.94 -17.83
CA HIS A 68 -6.93 -17.68 -17.90
C HIS A 68 -6.56 -16.39 -17.13
N LEU A 69 -7.26 -15.27 -17.39
CA LEU A 69 -7.00 -14.00 -16.71
C LEU A 69 -7.21 -14.10 -15.19
N ARG A 70 -8.25 -14.80 -14.74
CA ARG A 70 -8.50 -15.03 -13.31
C ARG A 70 -7.42 -15.88 -12.66
N ARG A 71 -6.96 -16.92 -13.34
CA ARG A 71 -5.86 -17.76 -12.86
C ARG A 71 -4.56 -16.95 -12.75
N THR A 72 -4.20 -16.19 -13.79
CA THR A 72 -2.99 -15.35 -13.79
C THR A 72 -3.03 -14.30 -12.67
N GLU A 73 -4.19 -13.68 -12.42
CA GLU A 73 -4.31 -12.72 -11.30
C GLU A 73 -4.20 -13.39 -9.94
N ARG A 74 -4.80 -14.57 -9.75
CA ARG A 74 -4.61 -15.37 -8.51
C ARG A 74 -3.14 -15.73 -8.29
N GLU A 75 -2.44 -16.19 -9.33
CA GLU A 75 -1.01 -16.50 -9.27
C GLU A 75 -0.17 -15.26 -8.96
N ARG A 76 -0.57 -14.08 -9.45
CA ARG A 76 0.08 -12.80 -9.10
C ARG A 76 -0.15 -12.45 -7.64
N GLN A 77 -1.38 -12.57 -7.15
CA GLN A 77 -1.74 -12.28 -5.75
C GLN A 77 -1.04 -13.23 -4.78
N ASN A 78 -0.99 -14.52 -5.10
CA ASN A 78 -0.26 -15.49 -4.27
C ASN A 78 1.23 -15.16 -4.20
N ARG A 79 1.87 -14.84 -5.33
CA ARG A 79 3.28 -14.41 -5.32
C ARG A 79 3.53 -13.16 -4.47
N ILE A 80 2.62 -12.18 -4.52
CA ILE A 80 2.70 -10.99 -3.67
C ILE A 80 2.50 -11.37 -2.21
N ALA A 81 1.56 -12.25 -1.90
CA ALA A 81 1.33 -12.71 -0.54
C ALA A 81 2.53 -13.50 0.02
N ASP A 82 3.16 -14.35 -0.80
CA ASP A 82 4.37 -15.09 -0.43
C ASP A 82 5.53 -14.11 -0.17
N GLN A 83 5.74 -13.12 -1.06
CA GLN A 83 6.72 -12.05 -0.85
C GLN A 83 6.46 -11.26 0.43
N LEU A 84 5.20 -10.89 0.68
CA LEU A 84 4.82 -10.17 1.90
C LEU A 84 4.92 -11.05 3.15
N ALA A 85 4.74 -12.37 3.05
CA ALA A 85 4.94 -13.29 4.16
C ALA A 85 6.42 -13.43 4.49
N ASP A 86 7.28 -13.48 3.46
CA ASP A 86 8.74 -13.48 3.60
C ASP A 86 9.23 -12.14 4.20
N ASP A 87 8.67 -10.99 3.77
CA ASP A 87 8.99 -9.67 4.31
C ASP A 87 8.40 -9.44 5.72
N ALA A 88 7.19 -9.95 6.00
CA ALA A 88 6.58 -9.87 7.33
C ALA A 88 7.30 -10.72 8.37
N ALA A 89 8.01 -11.77 7.93
CA ALA A 89 8.92 -12.54 8.77
C ALA A 89 10.20 -11.75 9.15
N SER A 90 10.44 -10.56 8.57
CA SER A 90 11.69 -9.82 8.74
C SER A 90 11.54 -8.34 9.11
N TYR A 91 10.45 -7.89 9.75
CA TYR A 91 10.56 -6.66 10.56
C TYR A 91 11.39 -7.01 11.79
N SER A 92 12.70 -6.92 11.65
CA SER A 92 13.59 -7.11 12.76
C SER A 92 13.32 -6.00 13.79
N ARG A 93 13.64 -6.27 15.04
CA ARG A 93 13.64 -5.24 16.09
C ARG A 93 14.43 -3.99 15.67
N ALA A 94 15.52 -4.18 14.92
CA ALA A 94 16.34 -3.09 14.40
C ALA A 94 15.58 -2.23 13.38
N ASP A 95 14.73 -2.82 12.53
CA ASP A 95 13.90 -2.09 11.57
C ASP A 95 12.84 -1.24 12.27
N VAL A 96 12.27 -1.77 13.37
CA VAL A 96 11.32 -1.02 14.21
C VAL A 96 12.03 0.17 14.87
N LEU A 97 13.19 -0.04 15.51
CA LEU A 97 13.97 1.05 16.13
C LEU A 97 14.41 2.09 15.11
N LYS A 98 14.82 1.65 13.91
CA LYS A 98 15.16 2.55 12.81
C LYS A 98 13.97 3.42 12.41
N LEU A 99 12.78 2.84 12.26
CA LEU A 99 11.56 3.58 11.96
C LEU A 99 11.22 4.60 13.07
N PHE A 100 11.37 4.22 14.34
CA PHE A 100 11.21 5.14 15.48
C PHE A 100 12.20 6.31 15.40
N GLY A 101 13.45 6.04 15.01
CA GLY A 101 14.48 7.04 14.77
C GLY A 101 14.12 8.02 13.65
N GLU A 102 13.71 7.51 12.49
CA GLU A 102 13.30 8.33 11.33
C GLU A 102 12.12 9.25 11.67
N VAL A 103 11.13 8.75 12.41
CA VAL A 103 10.00 9.55 12.89
C VAL A 103 10.47 10.62 13.89
N SER A 104 11.39 10.27 14.80
CA SER A 104 11.97 11.23 15.75
C SER A 104 12.72 12.36 15.04
N ASP A 105 13.53 12.02 14.04
CA ASP A 105 14.31 12.97 13.25
C ASP A 105 13.39 13.90 12.45
N THR A 106 12.32 13.35 11.86
CA THR A 106 11.32 14.14 11.11
C THR A 106 10.58 15.12 12.02
N LEU A 107 10.19 14.69 13.24
CA LEU A 107 9.54 15.55 14.23
C LEU A 107 10.47 16.65 14.73
N HIS A 108 11.75 16.33 14.96
CA HIS A 108 12.76 17.32 15.35
C HIS A 108 13.00 18.33 14.23
N ALA A 109 13.16 17.88 12.98
CA ALA A 109 13.33 18.77 11.83
C ALA A 109 12.12 19.71 11.68
N ALA A 110 10.90 19.19 11.81
CA ALA A 110 9.69 20.01 11.80
C ALA A 110 9.70 21.06 12.91
N TYR A 111 10.17 20.70 14.11
CA TYR A 111 10.29 21.62 15.24
C TYR A 111 11.31 22.75 14.96
N VAL A 112 12.51 22.41 14.47
CA VAL A 112 13.56 23.38 14.12
C VAL A 112 13.12 24.32 12.99
N ILE A 113 12.46 23.79 11.96
CA ILE A 113 11.88 24.62 10.90
C ILE A 113 10.80 25.53 11.48
N GLY A 114 9.96 25.01 12.38
CA GLY A 114 8.92 25.77 13.04
C GLY A 114 9.44 26.95 13.88
N GLN A 115 10.59 26.79 14.55
CA GLN A 115 11.25 27.88 15.30
C GLN A 115 11.66 29.05 14.41
N ASN A 116 12.03 28.77 13.16
CA ASN A 116 12.47 29.76 12.19
C ASN A 116 11.33 30.26 11.28
N SER A 117 10.09 29.83 11.54
CA SER A 117 8.92 30.13 10.72
C SER A 117 7.90 30.98 11.48
N ALA A 118 6.93 31.57 10.77
CA ALA A 118 5.82 32.34 11.37
C ALA A 118 4.75 31.45 12.05
N ILE A 119 5.15 30.36 12.70
CA ILE A 119 4.25 29.46 13.45
C ILE A 119 3.95 30.11 14.81
N SER A 120 2.72 29.99 15.29
CA SER A 120 2.36 30.53 16.61
C SER A 120 3.09 29.78 17.74
N PRO A 121 3.48 30.46 18.83
CA PRO A 121 4.19 29.83 19.95
C PRO A 121 3.47 28.62 20.53
N LEU A 122 2.13 28.66 20.58
CA LEU A 122 1.31 27.54 21.05
C LEU A 122 1.45 26.29 20.18
N ARG A 123 1.53 26.46 18.85
CA ARG A 123 1.70 25.34 17.91
C ARG A 123 3.12 24.77 17.98
N LEU A 124 4.09 25.64 18.20
CA LEU A 124 5.48 25.22 18.41
C LEU A 124 5.65 24.39 19.67
N GLU A 125 5.00 24.77 20.77
CA GLU A 125 5.00 24.00 22.02
C GLU A 125 4.26 22.68 21.88
N GLN A 126 3.14 22.65 21.14
CA GLN A 126 2.46 21.39 20.82
C GLN A 126 3.37 20.42 20.05
N LEU A 127 4.12 20.92 19.07
CA LEU A 127 5.05 20.10 18.29
C LEU A 127 6.22 19.60 19.14
N ARG A 128 6.77 20.45 20.01
CA ARG A 128 7.79 20.06 21.01
C ARG A 128 7.29 18.93 21.89
N ARG A 129 6.06 19.03 22.39
CA ARG A 129 5.46 18.00 23.24
C ARG A 129 5.27 16.69 22.50
N VAL A 130 4.78 16.71 21.26
CA VAL A 130 4.62 15.50 20.44
C VAL A 130 5.97 14.82 20.22
N TRP A 131 7.02 15.59 19.92
CA TRP A 131 8.37 15.08 19.76
C TRP A 131 8.91 14.47 21.07
N SER A 132 8.74 15.17 22.20
CA SER A 132 9.16 14.68 23.53
C SER A 132 8.41 13.41 23.95
N ASP A 133 7.10 13.34 23.69
CA ASP A 133 6.27 12.17 24.03
C ASP A 133 6.63 10.96 23.14
N HIS A 134 7.06 11.19 21.90
CA HIS A 134 7.51 10.14 20.98
C HIS A 134 8.87 9.57 21.38
N THR A 135 9.84 10.46 21.68
CA THR A 135 11.17 10.06 22.15
C THR A 135 11.15 9.38 23.52
N GLY A 136 10.27 9.82 24.44
CA GLY A 136 10.05 9.13 25.71
C GLY A 136 9.47 7.72 25.54
N ARG A 137 8.58 7.52 24.56
CA ARG A 137 8.08 6.19 24.20
C ARG A 137 9.16 5.29 23.60
N LEU A 138 10.05 5.86 22.79
CA LEU A 138 11.21 5.14 22.29
C LEU A 138 12.10 4.68 23.44
N ALA A 139 12.52 5.57 24.34
CA ALA A 139 13.35 5.21 25.50
C ALA A 139 12.73 4.08 26.36
N LYS A 140 11.42 4.14 26.61
CA LYS A 140 10.72 3.08 27.34
C LYS A 140 10.72 1.75 26.58
N TYR A 141 10.53 1.78 25.26
CA TYR A 141 10.59 0.60 24.41
C TYR A 141 12.00 -0.03 24.40
N GLU A 142 13.04 0.80 24.48
CA GLU A 142 14.43 0.36 24.63
C GLU A 142 14.67 -0.35 25.97
N GLU A 143 14.19 0.23 27.07
CA GLU A 143 14.30 -0.34 28.43
C GLU A 143 13.53 -1.66 28.60
N GLU A 144 12.31 -1.76 28.08
CA GLU A 144 11.45 -2.94 28.21
C GLU A 144 11.96 -4.15 27.40
N HIS A 145 12.87 -3.92 26.45
CA HIS A 145 13.34 -4.95 25.52
C HIS A 145 14.84 -5.26 25.61
N ASP A 146 15.54 -4.78 26.65
CA ASP A 146 16.93 -5.12 26.99
C ASP A 146 17.85 -5.05 25.74
N ILE A 147 18.11 -3.84 25.24
CA ILE A 147 18.90 -3.68 24.01
C ILE A 147 20.37 -4.08 24.24
N ALA A 148 20.83 -5.07 23.48
CA ALA A 148 22.25 -5.22 23.17
C ALA A 148 22.71 -4.01 22.33
N PRO A 149 23.96 -3.54 22.47
CA PRO A 149 24.41 -2.21 22.03
C PRO A 149 24.57 -2.00 20.51
N ASP A 150 23.81 -2.70 19.67
CA ASP A 150 23.74 -2.46 18.21
C ASP A 150 22.70 -1.38 17.85
N ALA A 151 22.52 -0.39 18.74
CA ALA A 151 21.73 0.79 18.43
C ALA A 151 22.44 1.60 17.34
N PRO A 152 21.72 2.11 16.32
CA PRO A 152 22.33 2.94 15.28
C PRO A 152 23.04 4.15 15.91
N ASP A 153 24.24 4.44 15.41
CA ASP A 153 25.12 5.48 15.93
C ASP A 153 24.34 6.80 16.22
N GLY A 154 24.49 7.28 17.45
CA GLY A 154 23.91 8.55 17.90
C GLY A 154 22.44 8.49 18.39
N LEU A 155 21.78 7.34 18.45
CA LEU A 155 20.43 7.24 19.05
C LEU A 155 20.47 7.50 20.57
N ALA A 156 21.45 6.92 21.26
CA ALA A 156 21.64 7.12 22.71
C ALA A 156 21.99 8.58 23.06
N GLU A 157 22.78 9.26 22.23
CA GLU A 157 23.12 10.68 22.41
C GLU A 157 21.89 11.59 22.24
N ARG A 158 21.03 11.28 21.27
CA ARG A 158 19.75 11.97 21.03
C ARG A 158 18.74 11.77 22.16
N LEU A 159 18.63 10.55 22.69
CA LEU A 159 17.77 10.26 23.84
C LEU A 159 18.22 10.99 25.10
N ASN A 160 19.54 11.09 25.34
CA ASN A 160 20.09 11.85 26.46
C ASN A 160 19.83 13.36 26.35
N MET A 161 19.76 13.90 25.13
CA MET A 161 19.47 15.31 24.88
C MET A 161 18.01 15.68 25.22
N VAL A 162 17.06 14.74 25.09
CA VAL A 162 15.65 14.94 25.43
C VAL A 162 15.32 14.57 26.88
N ALA A 163 16.00 13.55 27.44
CA ALA A 163 15.79 13.09 28.81
C ALA A 163 16.24 14.08 29.90
N GLY A 164 16.77 15.25 29.53
CA GLY A 164 17.13 16.28 30.51
C GLY A 164 18.23 15.83 31.48
N LYS A 165 19.06 14.84 31.11
CA LYS A 165 20.37 14.62 31.75
C LYS A 165 21.34 15.71 31.28
N VAL A 166 20.95 16.96 31.47
CA VAL A 166 21.90 18.04 31.68
C VAL A 166 22.64 17.65 32.95
N CYS A 167 23.90 17.28 32.79
CA CYS A 167 24.82 17.02 33.89
C CYS A 167 24.80 18.26 34.80
N THR A 168 24.02 18.20 35.88
CA THR A 168 24.15 19.14 36.97
C THR A 168 25.44 18.79 37.69
N CYS A 169 26.33 19.77 37.75
CA CYS A 169 27.61 19.78 38.46
C CYS A 169 28.79 19.10 37.75
N GLN A 170 29.77 19.90 37.35
CA GLN A 170 31.01 20.02 38.12
C GLN A 170 31.64 21.41 37.92
N LYS A 171 32.35 21.84 38.97
CA LYS A 171 32.79 23.20 39.34
C LYS A 171 33.61 23.95 38.29
#